data_AF-A0A2D9N7J1-F1
#
_entry.id   AF-A0A2D9N7J1-F1
#
_cell.length_a   1.000
_cell.length_b   1.000
_cell.length_c   1.000
_cell.angle_alpha   90.00
_cell.angle_beta   90.00
_cell.angle_gamma   90.00
#
_symmetry.space_group_name_H-M   'P 1'
#
loop_
_entity.id
_entity.type
_entity.pdbx_description
1 polymer ?
#
loop_
_entity_poly.entity_id
_entity_poly.type
_entity_poly.pdbx_seq_one_letter_code
_entity_poly.pdbx_strand_id
1 'polypeptide(L)'
;MELKSKKVIVQKSASQLCDFLSEVKNFEQLMPESISKFEVIKEDAFVFALKGMPEIALEVKEVDAPNKVVLGAISDKIPFTLIGHINAVTETSSEAELHFEGDFNPMMAMMIKGPISKFLETLSDNLETI
;
A
#
# COMPACT_ATOMS: atom_id res chain seq x y z
N MET A 1 9.41 -0.27 -12.89
CA MET A 1 8.76 1.04 -12.69
C MET A 1 8.68 1.29 -11.21
N GLU A 2 8.99 2.50 -10.78
CA GLU A 2 8.92 2.91 -9.38
C GLU A 2 8.05 4.17 -9.26
N LEU A 3 7.15 4.18 -8.27
CA LEU A 3 6.29 5.30 -7.93
C LEU A 3 6.32 5.50 -6.42
N LYS A 4 6.31 6.76 -5.99
CA LYS A 4 6.29 7.13 -4.57
C LYS A 4 5.10 8.02 -4.32
N SER A 5 4.42 7.80 -3.19
CA SER A 5 3.40 8.70 -2.71
C SER A 5 4.02 9.98 -2.15
N LYS A 6 3.18 10.95 -1.78
CA LYS A 6 3.61 12.00 -0.87
C LYS A 6 3.93 11.40 0.51
N LYS A 7 4.78 12.09 1.26
CA LYS A 7 4.98 11.83 2.69
C LYS A 7 3.84 12.44 3.49
N VAL A 8 3.32 11.71 4.47
CA VAL A 8 2.23 12.16 5.36
C VAL A 8 2.59 11.94 6.82
N ILE A 9 2.09 12.79 7.71
CA ILE A 9 2.24 12.62 9.15
C ILE A 9 1.00 11.89 9.68
N VAL A 10 1.22 10.76 10.34
CA VAL A 10 0.17 9.95 10.95
C VAL A 10 0.24 10.12 12.46
N GLN A 11 -0.91 10.28 13.12
CA GLN A 11 -1.01 10.44 14.59
C GLN A 11 -0.94 9.09 15.31
N LYS A 12 0.05 8.29 14.93
CA LYS A 12 0.42 7.00 15.53
C LYS A 12 1.93 6.98 15.69
N SER A 13 2.42 6.33 16.75
CA SER A 13 3.85 6.00 16.83
C SER A 13 4.27 5.12 15.66
N ALA A 14 5.57 5.09 15.33
CA ALA A 14 6.07 4.24 14.26
C ALA A 14 5.70 2.76 14.45
N SER A 15 5.75 2.24 15.69
CA SER A 15 5.34 0.87 16.00
C SER A 15 3.86 0.64 15.70
N GLN A 16 2.98 1.52 16.20
CA GLN A 16 1.54 1.40 15.97
C GLN A 16 1.17 1.49 14.50
N LEU A 17 1.85 2.34 13.72
CA LEU A 17 1.63 2.43 12.29
C LEU A 17 2.14 1.18 11.57
N CYS A 18 3.30 0.65 11.98
CA CYS A 18 3.85 -0.58 11.40
C CYS A 18 2.92 -1.77 11.66
N ASP A 19 2.41 -1.90 12.88
CA ASP A 19 1.43 -2.93 13.24
C ASP A 19 0.13 -2.76 12.44
N PHE A 20 -0.36 -1.51 12.29
CA PHE A 20 -1.54 -1.20 11.49
C PHE A 20 -1.37 -1.63 10.03
N LEU A 21 -0.24 -1.29 9.40
CA LEU A 21 0.08 -1.63 8.01
C LEU A 21 0.42 -3.12 7.82
N SER A 22 0.80 -3.83 8.88
CA SER A 22 1.06 -5.28 8.82
C SER A 22 -0.23 -6.10 8.85
N GLU A 23 -1.33 -5.52 9.31
CA GLU A 23 -2.62 -6.20 9.41
C GLU A 23 -3.51 -5.87 8.19
N VAL A 24 -3.56 -6.78 7.22
CA VAL A 24 -4.14 -6.54 5.89
C VAL A 24 -5.59 -6.06 5.88
N LYS A 25 -6.40 -6.43 6.87
CA LYS A 25 -7.79 -5.97 6.98
C LYS A 25 -7.89 -4.46 7.13
N ASN A 26 -6.86 -3.80 7.70
CA ASN A 26 -6.84 -2.37 7.91
C ASN A 26 -6.72 -1.59 6.60
N PHE A 27 -6.24 -2.23 5.52
CA PHE A 27 -6.23 -1.60 4.21
C PHE A 27 -7.63 -1.26 3.69
N GLU A 28 -8.69 -1.93 4.16
CA GLU A 28 -10.07 -1.58 3.81
C GLU A 28 -10.38 -0.10 4.12
N GLN A 29 -9.88 0.40 5.25
CA GLN A 29 -10.06 1.79 5.69
C GLN A 29 -9.25 2.78 4.84
N LEU A 30 -8.22 2.30 4.16
CA LEU A 30 -7.37 3.11 3.28
C LEU A 30 -7.87 3.12 1.83
N MET A 31 -8.79 2.22 1.47
CA MET A 31 -9.26 2.11 0.08
C MET A 31 -10.06 3.33 -0.37
N PRO A 32 -9.97 3.72 -1.66
CA PRO A 32 -10.81 4.78 -2.21
C PRO A 32 -12.29 4.37 -2.23
N GLU A 33 -13.21 5.33 -2.12
CA GLU A 33 -14.66 5.08 -2.30
C GLU A 33 -15.01 4.46 -3.67
N SER A 34 -14.14 4.68 -4.67
CA SER A 34 -14.29 4.15 -6.03
C SER A 34 -13.86 2.68 -6.19
N ILE A 35 -13.49 2.00 -5.09
CA ILE A 35 -13.13 0.60 -5.10
C ILE A 35 -14.32 -0.26 -5.56
N SER A 36 -14.06 -1.20 -6.47
CA SER A 36 -15.09 -2.15 -6.92
C SER A 36 -15.11 -3.44 -6.11
N LYS A 37 -13.98 -3.78 -5.46
CA LYS A 37 -13.82 -4.98 -4.63
C LYS A 37 -12.69 -4.78 -3.62
N PHE A 38 -12.93 -5.17 -2.37
CA PHE A 38 -11.92 -5.45 -1.36
C PHE A 38 -12.35 -6.72 -0.63
N GLU A 39 -11.46 -7.70 -0.51
CA GLU A 39 -11.76 -8.95 0.17
C GLU A 39 -10.48 -9.49 0.80
N VAL A 40 -10.50 -9.75 2.10
CA VAL A 40 -9.42 -10.45 2.79
C VAL A 40 -9.52 -11.92 2.42
N ILE A 41 -8.49 -12.46 1.76
CA ILE A 41 -8.49 -13.82 1.21
C ILE A 41 -7.68 -14.79 2.07
N LYS A 42 -6.79 -14.28 2.94
CA LYS A 42 -6.03 -15.01 3.97
C LYS A 42 -5.71 -14.06 5.12
N GLU A 43 -5.14 -14.58 6.20
CA GLU A 43 -4.72 -13.79 7.38
C GLU A 43 -3.79 -12.62 7.02
N ASP A 44 -2.92 -12.81 6.03
CA ASP A 44 -1.88 -11.88 5.59
C ASP A 44 -2.08 -11.38 4.16
N ALA A 45 -3.27 -11.60 3.57
CA ALA A 45 -3.51 -11.30 2.16
C ALA A 45 -4.91 -10.77 1.86
N PHE A 46 -4.99 -9.84 0.90
CA PHE A 46 -6.25 -9.30 0.40
C PHE A 46 -6.22 -9.16 -1.12
N VAL A 47 -7.40 -9.19 -1.74
CA VAL A 47 -7.63 -8.84 -3.13
C VAL A 47 -8.38 -7.51 -3.20
N PHE A 48 -8.00 -6.66 -4.15
CA PHE A 48 -8.70 -5.43 -4.45
C PHE A 48 -8.81 -5.17 -5.95
N ALA A 49 -9.83 -4.40 -6.34
CA ALA A 49 -9.97 -3.90 -7.71
C ALA A 49 -10.45 -2.45 -7.73
N LEU A 50 -9.84 -1.67 -8.60
CA LEU A 50 -10.25 -0.31 -8.91
C LEU A 50 -10.93 -0.27 -10.28
N LYS A 51 -11.84 0.68 -10.47
CA LYS A 51 -12.50 0.86 -11.78
C LYS A 51 -11.47 1.11 -12.88
N GLY A 52 -11.46 0.26 -13.90
CA GLY A 52 -10.50 0.34 -15.01
C GLY A 52 -9.16 -0.36 -14.77
N MET A 53 -9.05 -1.12 -13.67
CA MET A 53 -7.87 -1.91 -13.32
C MET A 53 -8.25 -3.39 -13.15
N PRO A 54 -7.39 -4.35 -13.55
CA PRO A 54 -7.58 -5.74 -13.19
C PRO A 54 -7.52 -5.94 -11.65
N GLU A 55 -8.16 -7.00 -11.16
CA GLU A 55 -8.02 -7.44 -9.77
C GLU A 55 -6.54 -7.71 -9.43
N ILE A 56 -6.12 -7.21 -8.26
CA ILE A 56 -4.80 -7.40 -7.69
C ILE A 56 -4.95 -8.08 -6.33
N ALA A 57 -4.10 -9.07 -6.06
CA ALA A 57 -3.95 -9.63 -4.73
C ALA A 57 -2.56 -9.31 -4.18
N LEU A 58 -2.52 -8.77 -2.96
CA LEU A 58 -1.33 -8.47 -2.18
C LEU A 58 -1.28 -9.34 -0.94
N GLU A 59 -0.09 -9.81 -0.57
CA GLU A 59 0.18 -10.47 0.69
C GLU A 59 1.40 -9.84 1.38
N VAL A 60 1.42 -9.85 2.71
CA VAL A 60 2.56 -9.38 3.49
C VAL A 60 3.74 -10.32 3.27
N LYS A 61 4.87 -9.77 2.83
CA LYS A 61 6.11 -10.51 2.55
C LYS A 61 7.16 -10.32 3.64
N GLU A 62 7.26 -9.10 4.16
CA GLU A 62 8.29 -8.73 5.14
C GLU A 62 7.76 -7.63 6.04
N VAL A 63 8.04 -7.73 7.33
CA VAL A 63 7.80 -6.69 8.33
C VAL A 63 9.12 -6.45 9.07
N ASP A 64 9.71 -5.29 8.86
CA ASP A 64 10.93 -4.83 9.54
C ASP A 64 10.51 -3.70 10.48
N ALA A 65 9.94 -4.12 11.62
CA ALA A 65 9.33 -3.21 12.57
C ALA A 65 10.38 -2.38 13.32
N PRO A 66 10.12 -1.09 13.58
CA PRO A 66 8.89 -0.35 13.28
C PRO A 66 8.91 0.40 11.93
N ASN A 67 9.90 0.15 11.08
CA ASN A 67 10.27 1.07 10.00
C ASN A 67 9.72 0.72 8.62
N LYS A 68 9.33 -0.53 8.39
CA LYS A 68 8.99 -0.97 7.03
C LYS A 68 8.03 -2.15 7.02
N VAL A 69 7.03 -2.08 6.15
CA VAL A 69 6.14 -3.20 5.79
C VAL A 69 6.17 -3.39 4.28
N VAL A 70 6.36 -4.61 3.81
CA VAL A 70 6.41 -4.96 2.39
C VAL A 70 5.24 -5.88 2.08
N LEU A 71 4.37 -5.44 1.18
CA LEU A 71 3.33 -6.26 0.56
C LEU A 71 3.75 -6.59 -0.87
N GLY A 72 3.66 -7.85 -1.26
CA GLY A 72 4.00 -8.33 -2.61
C GLY A 72 2.81 -8.95 -3.30
N ALA A 73 2.81 -8.95 -4.64
CA ALA A 73 1.82 -9.66 -5.42
C ALA A 73 1.82 -11.16 -5.08
N ILE A 74 0.64 -11.76 -4.98
CA ILE A 74 0.48 -13.22 -4.82
C ILE A 74 0.73 -13.95 -6.15
N SER A 75 0.45 -13.28 -7.26
CA SER A 75 0.62 -13.83 -8.60
C SER A 75 2.01 -13.55 -9.14
N ASP A 76 2.74 -14.61 -9.50
CA ASP A 76 4.06 -14.50 -10.15
C ASP A 76 4.00 -13.91 -11.57
N LYS A 77 2.81 -13.80 -12.16
CA LYS A 77 2.65 -13.32 -13.54
C LYS A 77 2.97 -11.83 -13.69
N ILE A 78 2.78 -11.05 -12.63
CA ILE A 78 3.03 -9.61 -12.60
C ILE A 78 3.63 -9.26 -11.25
N PRO A 79 4.97 -9.28 -11.11
CA PRO A 79 5.62 -8.98 -9.84
C PRO A 79 5.58 -7.47 -9.58
N PHE A 80 4.91 -7.09 -8.49
CA PHE A 80 4.99 -5.76 -7.90
C PHE A 80 4.98 -5.85 -6.37
N THR A 81 5.46 -4.80 -5.74
CA THR A 81 5.52 -4.60 -4.31
C THR A 81 4.94 -3.23 -3.96
N LEU A 82 4.26 -3.19 -2.81
CA LEU A 82 3.86 -1.97 -2.12
C LEU A 82 4.62 -1.96 -0.78
N ILE A 83 5.50 -0.98 -0.62
CA ILE A 83 6.37 -0.84 0.54
C ILE A 83 5.91 0.38 1.32
N GLY A 84 5.52 0.18 2.58
CA GLY A 84 5.28 1.27 3.52
C GLY A 84 6.55 1.58 4.29
N HIS A 85 7.16 2.73 4.04
CA HIS A 85 8.26 3.26 4.84
C HIS A 85 7.72 4.13 5.97
N ILE A 86 8.26 3.93 7.17
CA ILE A 86 7.83 4.59 8.40
C ILE A 86 9.03 5.18 9.11
N ASN A 87 8.98 6.49 9.37
CA ASN A 87 9.98 7.21 10.15
C ASN A 87 9.32 7.78 11.41
N ALA A 88 9.89 7.49 12.59
CA ALA A 88 9.41 8.10 13.83
C ALA A 88 9.63 9.61 13.81
N VAL A 89 8.62 10.37 14.27
CA VAL A 89 8.69 11.84 14.39
C VAL A 89 8.62 12.24 15.86
N THR A 90 7.65 11.68 16.60
CA THR A 90 7.55 11.80 18.07
C THR A 90 7.18 10.45 18.67
N GLU A 91 7.00 10.38 19.99
CA GLU A 91 6.49 9.19 20.67
C GLU A 91 5.09 8.78 20.21
N THR A 92 4.30 9.72 19.65
CA THR A 92 2.91 9.49 19.24
C THR A 92 2.64 9.82 17.77
N SER A 93 3.68 10.10 16.98
CA SER A 93 3.53 10.41 15.55
C SER A 93 4.68 9.87 14.70
N SER A 94 4.37 9.56 13.45
CA SER A 94 5.33 9.06 12.45
C SER A 94 5.03 9.63 11.08
N GLU A 95 6.06 9.73 10.25
CA GLU A 95 5.96 9.99 8.82
C GLU A 95 5.83 8.68 8.06
N ALA A 96 4.89 8.61 7.12
CA ALA A 96 4.68 7.48 6.22
C ALA A 96 4.93 7.87 4.76
N GLU A 97 5.56 6.99 3.99
CA GLU A 97 5.68 7.10 2.53
C GLU A 97 5.45 5.72 1.89
N LEU A 98 4.58 5.65 0.89
CA LEU A 98 4.27 4.42 0.18
C LEU A 98 5.04 4.36 -1.14
N HIS A 99 5.79 3.30 -1.35
CA HIS A 99 6.55 3.05 -2.56
C HIS A 99 5.93 1.87 -3.30
N PHE A 100 5.62 2.07 -4.57
CA PHE A 100 5.19 1.00 -5.45
C PHE A 100 6.32 0.69 -6.43
N GLU A 101 6.75 -0.56 -6.45
CA GLU A 101 7.76 -1.05 -7.37
C GLU A 101 7.16 -2.20 -8.17
N GLY A 102 7.44 -2.28 -9.47
CA GLY A 102 7.08 -3.46 -10.22
C GLY A 102 7.78 -3.56 -11.55
N ASP A 103 7.99 -4.80 -11.99
CA ASP A 103 8.71 -5.12 -13.22
C ASP A 103 7.71 -5.23 -14.39
N PHE A 104 7.37 -4.06 -14.93
CA PHE A 104 6.46 -3.94 -16.06
C PHE A 104 7.23 -3.60 -17.32
N ASN A 105 6.84 -4.23 -18.43
CA ASN A 105 7.29 -3.75 -19.74
C ASN A 105 6.80 -2.30 -19.99
N PRO A 106 7.46 -1.52 -20.87
CA PRO A 106 7.16 -0.11 -21.05
C PRO A 106 5.69 0.20 -21.40
N MET A 107 5.03 -0.67 -22.18
CA MET A 107 3.63 -0.49 -22.58
C MET A 107 2.68 -0.67 -21.40
N MET A 108 2.86 -1.73 -20.61
CA MET A 108 2.08 -1.96 -19.39
C MET A 108 2.31 -0.87 -18.36
N ALA A 109 3.55 -0.44 -18.16
CA ALA A 109 3.90 0.64 -17.24
C ALA A 109 3.12 1.93 -17.53
N MET A 110 3.01 2.32 -18.81
CA MET A 110 2.23 3.51 -19.20
C MET A 110 0.74 3.37 -18.89
N MET A 111 0.14 2.20 -19.10
CA MET A 111 -1.28 1.97 -18.86
C MET A 111 -1.65 1.97 -17.37
N ILE A 112 -0.79 1.41 -16.51
CA ILE A 112 -1.08 1.27 -15.08
C ILE A 112 -0.58 2.45 -14.25
N LYS A 113 0.38 3.24 -14.74
CA LYS A 113 0.97 4.36 -13.99
C LYS A 113 -0.10 5.32 -13.46
N GLY A 114 -1.06 5.71 -14.32
CA GLY A 114 -2.14 6.62 -13.92
C GLY A 114 -3.00 6.06 -12.77
N PRO A 115 -3.60 4.87 -12.93
CA PRO A 115 -4.36 4.21 -11.87
C PRO A 115 -3.58 3.98 -10.57
N ILE A 116 -2.34 3.48 -10.65
CA ILE A 116 -1.49 3.24 -9.46
C ILE A 116 -1.10 4.55 -8.76
N SER A 117 -0.74 5.60 -9.51
CA SER A 117 -0.42 6.89 -8.89
C SER A 117 -1.61 7.45 -8.10
N LYS A 118 -2.83 7.35 -8.64
CA LYS A 118 -4.05 7.76 -7.91
C LYS A 118 -4.32 6.87 -6.70
N PHE A 119 -4.09 5.56 -6.83
CA PHE A 119 -4.22 4.63 -5.72
C PHE A 119 -3.28 4.98 -4.57
N LEU A 120 -1.99 5.22 -4.86
CA LEU A 120 -1.01 5.66 -3.85
C LEU A 120 -1.37 6.99 -3.21
N GLU A 121 -1.86 7.95 -3.99
CA GLU A 121 -2.33 9.24 -3.49
C GLU A 121 -3.48 9.05 -2.48
N THR A 122 -4.49 8.25 -2.84
CA THR A 122 -5.61 7.97 -1.93
C THR A 122 -5.18 7.21 -0.67
N LEU A 123 -4.32 6.20 -0.80
CA LEU A 123 -3.81 5.49 0.38
C LEU A 123 -3.08 6.45 1.34
N SER A 124 -2.25 7.34 0.81
CA SER A 124 -1.54 8.33 1.62
C SER A 124 -2.45 9.37 2.23
N ASP A 125 -3.45 9.85 1.50
CA ASP A 125 -4.47 10.77 2.03
C ASP A 125 -5.23 10.12 3.20
N ASN A 126 -5.67 8.88 3.03
CA ASN A 126 -6.41 8.16 4.07
C ASN A 126 -5.51 7.79 5.26
N LEU A 127 -4.22 7.52 5.05
CA LEU A 127 -3.26 7.35 6.15
C LEU A 127 -3.10 8.59 7.02
N GLU A 128 -3.27 9.79 6.46
CA GLU A 128 -3.22 11.03 7.24
C GLU A 128 -4.41 11.16 8.21
N THR A 129 -5.47 10.38 8.00
CA THR A 129 -6.72 10.46 8.78
C THR A 129 -6.84 9.45 9.93
N ILE A 130 -5.93 8.47 10.02
CA ILE A 130 -6.02 7.36 11.00
C ILE A 130 -5.31 7.61 12.32
#